data_AF-A0A9W6YYR8-F1
#
_entry.id   AF-A0A9W6YYR8-F1
#
_cell.length_a   1.000
_cell.length_b   1.000
_cell.length_c   1.000
_cell.angle_alpha   90.00
_cell.angle_beta   90.00
_cell.angle_gamma   90.00
#
_symmetry.space_group_name_H-M   'P 1'
#
loop_
_entity.id
_entity.type
_entity.pdbx_description
1 polymer ?
#
loop_
_entity_poly.entity_id
_entity_poly.type
_entity_poly.pdbx_seq_one_letter_code
_entity_poly.pdbx_strand_id
1 'polypeptide(L)'
;MTNQEAENRLIGTVSSEKQEILFSQFGINYNNEPEMFKKGTVFVRELKDLPEVSTTDMSKRQLERYYKKVKKSEIVEMHCDIIKDEFWEARPWLFRN
;
A
#
# COMPACT_ATOMS: atom_id res chain seq x y z
N MET A 1 -16.96 8.74 28.50
CA MET A 1 -17.39 7.35 28.27
C MET A 1 -16.30 6.43 28.78
N THR A 2 -16.67 5.31 29.38
CA THR A 2 -15.75 4.21 29.68
C THR A 2 -15.46 3.38 28.41
N ASN A 3 -14.45 2.51 28.44
CA ASN A 3 -14.15 1.64 27.30
C ASN A 3 -15.35 0.73 26.92
N GLN A 4 -16.04 0.17 27.93
CA GLN A 4 -17.21 -0.68 27.71
C GLN A 4 -18.39 0.09 27.08
N GLU A 5 -18.63 1.32 27.52
CA GLU A 5 -19.67 2.17 26.94
C GLU A 5 -19.36 2.53 25.49
N ALA A 6 -18.09 2.78 25.15
CA ALA A 6 -17.67 3.08 23.79
C ALA A 6 -17.86 1.88 22.85
N GLU A 7 -17.48 0.69 23.30
CA GLU A 7 -17.70 -0.55 22.55
C GLU A 7 -19.20 -0.81 22.31
N ASN A 8 -20.02 -0.74 23.37
CA ASN A 8 -21.48 -0.93 23.27
C ASN A 8 -22.14 0.11 22.36
N ARG A 9 -21.56 1.30 22.24
CA ARG A 9 -22.05 2.34 21.31
C ARG A 9 -21.69 2.03 19.86
N LEU A 10 -20.52 1.44 19.63
CA LEU A 10 -19.99 1.18 18.28
C LEU A 10 -20.45 -0.17 17.72
N ILE A 11 -20.87 -1.10 18.57
CA ILE A 11 -21.36 -2.42 18.14
C ILE A 11 -22.58 -2.26 17.21
N GLY A 12 -22.60 -3.05 16.13
CA GLY A 12 -23.66 -2.99 15.12
C GLY A 12 -23.60 -1.80 14.15
N THR A 13 -22.75 -0.80 14.40
CA THR A 13 -22.63 0.35 13.49
C THR A 13 -21.93 -0.01 12.18
N VAL A 14 -22.28 0.68 11.10
CA VAL A 14 -21.58 0.60 9.80
C VAL A 14 -20.51 1.69 9.65
N SER A 15 -19.73 1.64 8.56
CA SER A 15 -18.62 2.58 8.34
C SER A 15 -19.06 4.04 8.22
N SER A 16 -20.21 4.31 7.59
CA SER A 16 -20.76 5.66 7.45
C SER A 16 -21.19 6.26 8.80
N GLU A 17 -21.77 5.45 9.68
CA GLU A 17 -22.17 5.89 11.03
C GLU A 17 -20.94 6.21 11.88
N LYS A 18 -19.85 5.42 11.78
CA LYS A 18 -18.59 5.73 12.46
C LYS A 18 -17.98 7.04 11.97
N GLN A 19 -18.03 7.29 10.66
CA GLN A 19 -17.62 8.57 10.08
C GLN A 19 -18.44 9.73 10.66
N GLU A 20 -19.76 9.58 10.72
CA GLU A 20 -20.66 10.60 11.26
C GLU A 20 -20.39 10.85 12.75
N ILE A 21 -20.15 9.81 13.55
CA ILE A 21 -19.75 9.94 14.95
C ILE A 21 -18.47 10.78 15.08
N LEU A 22 -17.41 10.44 14.31
CA LEU A 22 -16.15 11.19 14.32
C LEU A 22 -16.35 12.65 13.94
N PHE A 23 -17.13 12.91 12.88
CA PHE A 23 -17.33 14.27 12.37
C PHE A 23 -18.21 15.12 13.28
N SER A 24 -19.39 14.63 13.65
CA SER A 24 -20.40 15.40 14.41
C SER A 24 -20.03 15.61 15.88
N GLN A 25 -19.46 14.60 16.54
CA GLN A 25 -19.21 14.66 17.98
C GLN A 25 -17.78 15.09 18.33
N PHE A 26 -16.82 14.80 17.45
CA PHE A 26 -15.41 15.07 17.70
C PHE A 26 -14.79 16.07 16.73
N GLY A 27 -15.52 16.50 15.69
CA GLY A 27 -14.99 17.42 14.67
C GLY A 27 -13.89 16.79 13.81
N ILE A 28 -13.78 15.47 13.79
CA ILE A 28 -12.72 14.74 13.08
C ILE A 28 -13.27 14.23 11.75
N ASN A 29 -12.62 14.61 10.65
CA ASN A 29 -12.87 14.00 9.35
C ASN A 29 -11.86 12.86 9.14
N TYR A 30 -12.32 11.60 9.22
CA TYR A 30 -11.47 10.42 9.03
C TYR A 30 -10.66 10.44 7.72
N ASN A 31 -11.19 11.05 6.64
CA ASN A 31 -10.46 11.14 5.37
C ASN A 31 -9.19 12.00 5.46
N ASN A 32 -9.12 12.90 6.44
CA ASN A 32 -7.96 13.76 6.67
C ASN A 32 -6.90 13.10 7.57
N GLU A 33 -7.18 11.91 8.13
CA GLU A 33 -6.18 11.16 8.89
C GLU A 33 -5.02 10.74 7.97
N PRO A 34 -3.78 10.68 8.50
CA PRO A 34 -2.62 10.22 7.75
C PRO A 34 -2.86 8.87 7.06
N GLU A 35 -2.41 8.73 5.79
CA GLU A 35 -2.57 7.49 5.02
C GLU A 35 -1.94 6.29 5.73
N MET A 36 -0.86 6.47 6.51
CA MET A 36 -0.26 5.38 7.28
C MET A 36 -1.25 4.72 8.26
N PHE A 37 -2.21 5.47 8.82
CA PHE A 37 -3.22 4.91 9.73
C PHE A 37 -4.40 4.27 8.99
N LYS A 38 -4.70 4.75 7.77
CA LYS A 38 -5.81 4.25 6.95
C LYS A 38 -5.42 3.08 6.04
N LYS A 39 -4.19 3.07 5.54
CA LYS A 39 -3.67 2.16 4.50
C LYS A 39 -2.47 1.33 4.96
N GLY A 40 -1.88 1.68 6.11
CA GLY A 40 -0.68 1.01 6.61
C GLY A 40 0.59 1.45 5.88
N THR A 41 1.63 0.63 5.99
CA THR A 41 2.95 0.87 5.38
C THR A 41 3.32 -0.30 4.49
N VAL A 42 3.67 -0.01 3.24
CA VAL A 42 4.13 -0.96 2.25
C VAL A 42 5.57 -0.63 1.91
N PHE A 43 6.45 -1.63 2.03
CA PHE A 43 7.81 -1.53 1.53
C PHE A 43 7.91 -2.30 0.23
N VAL A 44 8.22 -1.60 -0.85
CA VAL A 44 8.34 -2.19 -2.18
C VAL A 44 9.70 -1.90 -2.78
N ARG A 45 10.24 -2.88 -3.48
CA ARG A 45 11.47 -2.72 -4.23
C ARG A 45 11.16 -2.04 -5.56
N GLU A 46 11.54 -0.77 -5.68
CA GLU A 46 11.31 0.04 -6.88
C GLU A 46 12.44 -0.16 -7.90
N LEU A 47 12.07 -0.21 -9.19
CA LEU A 47 13.00 -0.43 -10.30
C LEU A 47 13.20 0.81 -11.17
N LYS A 48 13.17 2.03 -10.58
CA LYS A 48 13.22 3.33 -11.28
C LYS A 48 14.34 3.48 -12.33
N ASP A 49 15.52 2.90 -12.07
CA ASP A 49 16.69 3.01 -12.95
C ASP A 49 16.90 1.80 -13.88
N LEU A 50 15.93 0.89 -13.93
CA LEU A 50 15.98 -0.28 -14.80
C LEU A 50 15.01 -0.06 -15.96
N PRO A 51 15.49 -0.18 -17.22
CA PRO A 51 14.58 -0.14 -18.34
C PRO A 51 13.54 -1.26 -18.21
N GLU A 52 12.30 -0.99 -18.61
CA GLU A 52 11.26 -2.00 -18.76
C GLU A 52 11.68 -2.97 -19.87
N VAL A 53 12.50 -3.96 -19.52
CA VAL A 53 13.01 -4.96 -20.44
C VAL A 53 12.26 -6.26 -20.18
N SER A 54 11.71 -6.85 -21.24
CA SER A 54 11.24 -8.22 -21.19
C SER A 54 12.42 -9.14 -20.95
N THR A 55 12.37 -9.93 -19.88
CA THR A 55 13.44 -10.88 -19.53
C THR A 55 13.46 -12.10 -20.45
N THR A 56 12.46 -12.26 -21.32
CA THR A 56 12.24 -13.45 -22.17
C THR A 56 13.35 -13.68 -23.19
N ASP A 57 13.94 -12.62 -23.75
CA ASP A 57 14.91 -12.71 -24.84
C ASP A 57 16.37 -12.52 -24.38
N MET A 58 16.59 -12.45 -23.06
CA MET A 58 17.90 -12.17 -22.49
C MET A 58 18.76 -13.44 -22.37
N SER A 59 20.04 -13.35 -22.76
CA SER A 59 21.05 -14.36 -22.46
C SER A 59 21.18 -14.58 -20.95
N LYS A 60 21.57 -15.80 -20.53
CA LYS A 60 21.85 -16.13 -19.10
C LYS A 60 22.71 -15.08 -18.39
N ARG A 61 23.76 -14.59 -19.05
CA ARG A 61 24.66 -13.57 -18.47
C ARG A 61 23.99 -12.21 -18.33
N GLN A 62 23.10 -11.84 -19.26
CA GLN A 62 22.32 -10.60 -19.18
C GLN A 62 21.30 -10.69 -18.05
N LEU A 63 20.64 -11.84 -17.91
CA LEU A 63 19.67 -12.12 -16.85
C LEU A 63 20.32 -12.06 -15.46
N GLU A 64 21.50 -12.67 -15.27
CA GLU A 64 22.26 -12.56 -14.02
C GLU A 64 22.60 -11.12 -13.65
N ARG A 65 23.03 -10.32 -14.64
CA ARG A 65 23.34 -8.89 -14.43
C ARG A 65 22.09 -8.10 -14.07
N TYR A 66 20.96 -8.40 -14.72
CA TYR A 66 19.66 -7.79 -14.43
C TYR A 66 19.23 -8.08 -12.99
N TYR A 67 19.19 -9.35 -12.56
CA TYR A 67 18.80 -9.69 -11.19
C TYR A 67 19.76 -9.14 -10.13
N LYS A 68 21.06 -9.02 -10.42
CA LYS A 68 22.02 -8.34 -9.53
C LYS A 68 21.69 -6.85 -9.36
N LYS A 69 21.22 -6.17 -10.42
CA LYS A 69 20.75 -4.78 -10.33
C LYS A 69 19.44 -4.67 -9.57
N VAL A 70 18.47 -5.55 -9.86
CA VAL A 70 17.20 -5.63 -9.11
C VAL A 70 17.46 -5.80 -7.61
N LYS A 71 18.32 -6.75 -7.20
CA LYS A 71 18.67 -6.96 -5.77
C LYS A 71 19.33 -5.75 -5.09
N LYS A 72 19.90 -4.82 -5.86
CA LYS A 72 20.53 -3.60 -5.37
C LYS A 72 19.62 -2.37 -5.46
N SER A 73 18.45 -2.50 -6.06
CA SER A 73 17.53 -1.38 -6.19
C SER A 73 16.95 -0.98 -4.83
N GLU A 74 16.44 0.25 -4.79
CA GLU A 74 15.92 0.90 -3.59
C GLU A 74 14.65 0.19 -3.08
N ILE A 75 14.54 0.08 -1.76
CA ILE A 75 13.29 -0.27 -1.08
C ILE A 75 12.63 1.04 -0.67
N VAL A 76 11.45 1.30 -1.22
CA VAL A 76 10.68 2.52 -1.01
C VAL A 76 9.52 2.23 -0.08
N GLU A 77 9.30 3.13 0.88
CA GLU A 77 8.15 3.14 1.77
C GLU A 77 6.96 3.86 1.12
N MET A 78 5.76 3.29 1.24
CA MET A 78 4.52 3.82 0.65
C MET A 78 3.32 3.62 1.58
N HIS A 79 2.35 4.55 1.51
CA HIS A 79 1.05 4.44 2.19
C HIS A 79 -0.05 4.58 1.14
N CYS A 80 -0.39 3.47 0.48
CA CYS A 80 -1.32 3.47 -0.66
C CYS A 80 -2.23 2.25 -0.66
N ASP A 81 -3.24 2.26 -1.53
CA ASP A 81 -4.18 1.15 -1.69
C ASP A 81 -3.55 0.02 -2.53
N ILE A 82 -3.33 -1.13 -1.92
CA ILE A 82 -2.81 -2.34 -2.59
C ILE A 82 -3.91 -3.34 -2.96
N ILE A 83 -5.18 -3.02 -2.69
CA ILE A 83 -6.31 -3.89 -3.01
C ILE A 83 -6.71 -3.71 -4.48
N LYS A 84 -6.61 -2.49 -5.01
CA LYS A 84 -6.93 -2.17 -6.40
C LYS A 84 -5.76 -2.45 -7.36
N ASP A 85 -6.10 -2.59 -8.63
CA ASP A 85 -5.16 -2.96 -9.69
C ASP A 85 -4.07 -1.90 -9.94
N GLU A 86 -4.33 -0.62 -9.71
CA GLU A 86 -3.39 0.48 -9.95
C GLU A 86 -2.01 0.24 -9.33
N PHE A 87 -1.95 -0.29 -8.10
CA PHE A 87 -0.68 -0.59 -7.44
C PHE A 87 0.12 -1.68 -8.17
N TRP A 88 -0.58 -2.72 -8.64
CA TRP A 88 -0.01 -3.91 -9.26
C TRP A 88 0.33 -3.68 -10.73
N GLU A 89 -0.52 -2.97 -11.48
CA GLU A 89 -0.30 -2.60 -12.88
C GLU A 89 0.87 -1.63 -13.04
N ALA A 90 1.08 -0.74 -12.07
CA ALA A 90 2.27 0.12 -12.04
C ALA A 90 3.57 -0.65 -11.73
N ARG A 91 3.47 -1.91 -11.27
CA ARG A 91 4.61 -2.72 -10.80
C ARG A 91 4.59 -4.15 -11.32
N PRO A 92 4.53 -4.36 -12.66
CA PRO A 92 4.39 -5.69 -13.24
C PRO A 92 5.57 -6.62 -12.93
N TRP A 93 6.73 -6.07 -12.55
CA TRP A 93 7.90 -6.87 -12.16
C TRP A 93 7.70 -7.67 -10.87
N LEU A 94 6.72 -7.32 -10.02
CA LEU A 94 6.45 -8.06 -8.77
C LEU A 94 5.96 -9.49 -9.03
N PHE A 95 5.44 -9.78 -10.22
CA PHE A 95 4.92 -11.11 -10.59
C PHE A 95 5.94 -12.01 -11.30
N ARG A 96 7.17 -11.54 -11.52
CA ARG A 96 8.21 -12.32 -12.24
C ARG A 96 8.89 -13.29 -11.26
N ASN A 97 8.61 -14.58 -11.40
CA ASN A 97 9.34 -15.69 -10.74
C ASN A 97 10.69 -15.96 -11.41
#